data_AF-A0A7H1QDQ9-F1
#
_entry.id   AF-A0A7H1QDQ9-F1
#
_cell.length_a   1.000
_cell.length_b   1.000
_cell.length_c   1.000
_cell.angle_alpha   90.00
_cell.angle_beta   90.00
_cell.angle_gamma   90.00
#
_symmetry.space_group_name_H-M   'P 1'
#
loop_
_entity.id
_entity.type
_entity.pdbx_description
1 polymer ?
#
loop_
_entity_poly.entity_id
_entity_poly.type
_entity_poly.pdbx_seq_one_letter_code
_entity_poly.pdbx_strand_id
1 'polypeptide(L)'
;MQHIEWRRAAITTSMTTDAYRELCWGAHLPEVAGGYGLLLGYDVVSGELVTAVIEDVEYVRLLIQSPGATVPREKITKTLTDWPTLDPDAESVWS
;
A
#
# COMPACT_ATOMS: atom_id res chain seq x y z
N MET A 1 2.02 -18.64 7.58
CA MET A 1 1.55 -17.26 7.77
C MET A 1 2.59 -16.39 7.08
N GLN A 2 2.22 -15.48 6.17
CA GLN A 2 3.21 -14.56 5.59
C GLN A 2 3.64 -13.58 6.69
N HIS A 3 4.95 -13.45 6.87
CA HIS A 3 5.54 -12.57 7.87
C HIS A 3 5.96 -11.29 7.15
N ILE A 4 5.02 -10.35 7.00
CA ILE A 4 5.29 -9.08 6.31
C ILE A 4 5.59 -8.01 7.34
N GLU A 5 6.75 -7.36 7.20
CA GLU A 5 7.10 -6.19 7.98
C GLU A 5 6.74 -4.92 7.19
N TRP A 6 5.74 -4.18 7.67
CA TRP A 6 5.27 -2.95 7.03
C TRP A 6 6.22 -1.78 7.33
N ARG A 7 6.67 -1.10 6.28
CA ARG A 7 7.69 -0.03 6.36
C ARG A 7 7.11 1.34 6.09
N ARG A 8 6.22 1.46 5.10
CA ARG A 8 5.64 2.73 4.67
C ARG A 8 4.14 2.60 4.42
N ALA A 9 3.45 3.71 4.59
CA ALA A 9 2.03 3.86 4.35
C ALA A 9 1.80 5.12 3.51
N ALA A 10 0.88 5.07 2.56
CA ALA A 10 0.52 6.18 1.69
C ALA A 10 -0.97 6.12 1.33
N ILE A 11 -1.50 7.20 0.77
CA ILE A 11 -2.90 7.30 0.36
C ILE A 11 -2.96 7.78 -1.07
N THR A 12 -3.75 7.11 -1.91
CA THR A 12 -3.77 7.40 -3.34
C THR A 12 -4.40 8.75 -3.69
N THR A 13 -5.09 9.42 -2.76
CA THR A 13 -5.65 10.76 -2.99
C THR A 13 -4.58 11.84 -3.19
N SER A 14 -3.31 11.57 -2.86
CA SER A 14 -2.18 12.45 -3.20
C SER A 14 -1.61 12.18 -4.60
N MET A 15 -2.02 11.10 -5.27
CA MET A 15 -1.57 10.78 -6.62
C MET A 15 -2.30 11.66 -7.65
N THR A 16 -1.71 11.82 -8.83
CA THR A 16 -2.44 12.39 -9.97
C THR A 16 -3.56 11.43 -10.39
N THR A 17 -4.62 11.98 -10.99
CA THR A 17 -5.76 11.18 -11.48
C THR A 17 -5.32 10.04 -12.40
N ASP A 18 -4.36 10.29 -13.30
CA ASP A 18 -3.88 9.27 -14.23
C ASP A 18 -3.11 8.15 -13.50
N ALA A 19 -2.24 8.51 -12.55
CA ALA A 19 -1.52 7.51 -11.76
C ALA A 19 -2.47 6.68 -10.88
N TYR A 20 -3.51 7.31 -10.31
CA TYR A 20 -4.54 6.60 -9.57
C TYR A 20 -5.33 5.62 -10.45
N ARG A 21 -5.67 6.02 -11.68
CA ARG A 21 -6.37 5.16 -12.64
C ARG A 21 -5.50 3.98 -13.09
N GLU A 22 -4.24 4.22 -13.42
CA GLU A 22 -3.29 3.16 -13.77
C GLU A 22 -3.13 2.16 -12.63
N LEU A 23 -3.06 2.66 -11.38
CA LEU A 23 -3.07 1.81 -10.19
C LEU A 23 -4.35 0.98 -10.09
N CYS A 24 -5.52 1.59 -10.20
CA CYS A 24 -6.78 0.86 -10.12
C CYS A 24 -6.91 -0.18 -11.24
N TRP A 25 -6.51 0.18 -12.46
CA TRP A 25 -6.54 -0.71 -13.62
C TRP A 25 -5.63 -1.92 -13.42
N GLY A 26 -4.33 -1.70 -13.14
CA GLY A 26 -3.40 -2.80 -12.97
C GLY A 26 -3.72 -3.65 -11.72
N ALA A 27 -4.17 -3.02 -10.63
CA ALA A 27 -4.57 -3.72 -9.42
C ALA A 27 -5.95 -4.37 -9.52
N HIS A 28 -6.69 -4.20 -10.63
CA HIS A 28 -8.06 -4.68 -10.82
C HIS A 28 -8.99 -4.24 -9.68
N LEU A 29 -8.95 -2.96 -9.34
CA LEU A 29 -9.76 -2.31 -8.31
C LEU A 29 -10.76 -1.35 -8.95
N PRO A 30 -11.96 -1.19 -8.38
CA PRO A 30 -12.85 -0.10 -8.78
C PRO A 30 -12.24 1.25 -8.39
N GLU A 31 -12.47 2.30 -9.18
CA GLU A 31 -12.17 3.66 -8.74
C GLU A 31 -13.19 4.08 -7.65
N VAL A 32 -12.70 4.63 -6.55
CA VAL A 32 -13.52 5.13 -5.44
C VAL A 32 -13.09 6.54 -5.05
N ALA A 33 -14.04 7.41 -4.75
CA ALA A 33 -13.75 8.83 -4.50
C ALA A 33 -12.82 9.07 -3.30
N GLY A 34 -12.82 8.18 -2.31
CA GLY A 34 -11.95 8.26 -1.14
C GLY A 34 -10.51 7.78 -1.39
N GLY A 35 -10.24 7.16 -2.55
CA GLY A 35 -8.98 6.50 -2.84
C GLY A 35 -8.76 5.23 -2.01
N TYR A 36 -7.53 4.74 -2.05
CA TYR A 36 -7.06 3.60 -1.28
C TYR A 36 -5.89 3.99 -0.40
N GLY A 37 -5.74 3.29 0.72
CA GLY A 37 -4.51 3.24 1.47
C GLY A 37 -3.58 2.19 0.87
N LEU A 38 -2.30 2.51 0.79
CA LEU A 38 -1.24 1.61 0.35
C LEU A 38 -0.28 1.37 1.51
N LEU A 39 0.03 0.11 1.78
CA LEU A 39 1.08 -0.28 2.69
C LEU A 39 2.17 -0.99 1.91
N LEU A 40 3.40 -0.53 2.06
CA LEU A 40 4.56 -1.19 1.50
C LEU A 40 5.28 -1.92 2.63
N GLY A 41 5.55 -3.20 2.41
CA GLY A 41 6.24 -4.05 3.36
C GLY A 41 7.19 -5.02 2.67
N TYR A 42 7.91 -5.77 3.50
CA TYR A 42 8.85 -6.79 3.07
C TYR A 42 8.38 -8.15 3.61
N ASP A 43 8.17 -9.13 2.75
CA ASP A 43 7.96 -10.51 3.19
C ASP A 43 9.31 -11.07 3.65
N VAL A 44 9.47 -11.26 4.96
CA VAL A 44 10.76 -11.72 5.53
C VAL A 44 11.10 -13.15 5.13
N VAL A 45 10.15 -13.92 4.58
CA VAL A 45 10.36 -15.30 4.15
C VAL A 45 10.90 -15.36 2.73
N SER A 46 10.22 -14.72 1.76
CA SER A 46 10.66 -14.70 0.36
C SER A 46 11.73 -13.64 0.09
N GLY A 47 11.79 -12.63 0.95
CA GLY A 47 12.63 -11.47 0.77
C GLY A 47 12.13 -10.49 -0.29
N GLU A 48 10.85 -10.56 -0.64
CA GLU A 48 10.23 -9.74 -1.68
C GLU A 48 9.51 -8.53 -1.07
N LEU A 49 9.45 -7.45 -1.84
CA LEU A 49 8.63 -6.29 -1.50
C LEU A 49 7.19 -6.55 -1.88
N VAL A 50 6.30 -6.13 -0.98
CA VAL A 50 4.87 -6.41 -1.06
C VAL A 50 4.10 -5.12 -0.86
N THR A 51 3.21 -4.80 -1.80
CA THR A 51 2.25 -3.70 -1.64
C THR A 51 0.89 -4.25 -1.25
N ALA A 52 0.38 -3.86 -0.08
CA ALA A 52 -0.99 -4.11 0.32
C ALA A 52 -1.88 -2.88 0.06
N VAL A 53 -3.10 -3.15 -0.36
CA VAL A 53 -4.15 -2.16 -0.59
C VAL A 53 -5.18 -2.28 0.54
N ILE A 54 -5.60 -1.14 1.07
CA ILE A 54 -6.56 -1.01 2.16
C ILE A 54 -7.65 -0.01 1.75
N GLU A 55 -8.92 -0.40 1.84
CA GLU A 55 -10.06 0.51 1.60
C GLU A 55 -10.28 1.52 2.73
N ASP A 56 -9.94 1.14 3.96
CA ASP A 56 -10.03 1.99 5.16
C ASP A 56 -8.88 3.03 5.16
N VAL A 57 -9.07 4.09 4.38
CA VAL A 57 -8.07 5.17 4.23
C VAL A 57 -7.77 5.87 5.55
N GLU A 58 -8.76 6.04 6.42
CA GLU A 58 -8.56 6.65 7.74
C GLU A 58 -7.68 5.77 8.65
N TYR A 59 -7.84 4.46 8.58
CA TYR A 59 -6.91 3.54 9.24
C TYR A 59 -5.47 3.71 8.73
N VAL A 60 -5.27 3.89 7.43
CA VAL A 60 -3.94 4.14 6.87
C VAL A 60 -3.38 5.51 7.28
N ARG A 61 -4.22 6.55 7.40
CA ARG A 61 -3.81 7.85 7.99
C ARG A 61 -3.25 7.68 9.40
N LEU A 62 -3.88 6.85 10.23
CA LEU A 62 -3.41 6.57 11.59
C LEU A 62 -2.07 5.82 11.58
N LEU A 63 -1.89 4.86 10.66
CA LEU A 63 -0.64 4.11 10.51
C LEU A 63 0.53 5.01 10.11
N ILE A 64 0.32 6.00 9.24
CA ILE A 64 1.35 6.99 8.88
C ILE A 64 1.89 7.71 10.12
N GLN A 65 1.03 7.94 11.11
CA GLN A 65 1.40 8.60 12.37
C GLN A 65 1.99 7.65 13.41
N SER A 66 1.95 6.33 13.17
CA SER A 66 2.39 5.29 14.12
C SER A 66 3.27 4.24 13.43
N PRO A 67 4.54 4.56 13.13
CA PRO A 67 5.47 3.65 12.46
C PRO A 67 5.67 2.34 13.25
N GLY A 68 5.75 1.21 12.55
CA GLY A 68 5.97 -0.12 13.17
C GLY A 68 4.72 -0.79 13.75
N ALA A 69 3.54 -0.19 13.59
CA ALA A 69 2.29 -0.83 13.98
C ALA A 69 2.03 -2.11 13.17
N THR A 70 1.57 -3.16 13.86
CA THR A 70 1.14 -4.40 13.20
C THR A 70 -0.20 -4.17 12.52
N VAL A 71 -0.30 -4.55 11.25
CA VAL A 71 -1.55 -4.43 10.50
C VAL A 71 -2.28 -5.77 10.48
N PRO A 72 -3.52 -5.83 10.98
CA PRO A 72 -4.32 -7.05 10.93
C PRO A 72 -4.61 -7.45 9.49
N ARG A 73 -4.59 -8.76 9.20
CA ARG A 73 -4.78 -9.29 7.84
C ARG A 73 -6.15 -8.92 7.27
N GLU A 74 -7.17 -8.85 8.11
CA GLU A 74 -8.54 -8.48 7.75
C GLU A 74 -8.68 -7.02 7.26
N LYS A 75 -7.70 -6.16 7.54
CA LYS A 75 -7.65 -4.79 7.00
C LYS A 75 -7.09 -4.75 5.57
N ILE A 76 -6.39 -5.80 5.13
CA ILE A 76 -5.77 -5.88 3.80
C ILE A 76 -6.83 -6.35 2.79
N THR A 77 -7.26 -5.44 1.91
CA THR A 77 -8.19 -5.75 0.82
C THR A 77 -7.51 -6.61 -0.23
N LYS A 78 -6.27 -6.27 -0.60
CA LYS A 78 -5.52 -6.96 -1.65
C LYS A 78 -4.02 -6.83 -1.43
N THR A 79 -3.28 -7.84 -1.86
CA THR A 79 -1.83 -7.81 -1.93
C THR A 79 -1.40 -7.86 -3.40
N LEU A 80 -0.51 -6.97 -3.81
CA LEU A 80 0.05 -6.87 -5.15
C LEU A 80 1.50 -7.36 -5.10
N THR A 81 1.74 -8.56 -5.64
CA THR A 81 3.06 -9.20 -5.72
C THR A 81 3.81 -8.87 -7.00
N ASP A 82 3.08 -8.57 -8.09
CA ASP A 82 3.65 -8.30 -9.43
C ASP A 82 3.59 -6.81 -9.80
N TRP A 83 3.36 -5.93 -8.82
CA TRP A 83 3.41 -4.49 -9.04
C TRP A 83 4.87 -4.04 -9.20
N PRO A 84 5.19 -3.01 -10.01
CA PRO A 84 6.54 -2.45 -10.04
C PRO A 84 7.02 -2.24 -8.62
N THR A 85 8.16 -2.86 -8.32
CA THR A 85 8.76 -2.85 -7.00
C THR A 85 9.08 -1.42 -6.66
N LEU A 86 8.21 -0.80 -5.87
CA LEU A 86 8.47 0.52 -5.34
C LEU A 86 9.44 0.32 -4.19
N ASP A 87 10.68 0.74 -4.39
CA ASP A 87 11.68 0.72 -3.32
C ASP A 87 11.10 1.49 -2.12
N PRO A 88 10.94 0.84 -0.95
CA PRO A 88 10.43 1.48 0.24
C PRO A 88 11.34 2.59 0.72
N ASP A 89 12.56 2.74 0.23
CA ASP A 89 13.44 3.85 0.61
C ASP A 89 13.44 5.00 -0.42
N ALA A 90 12.96 4.76 -1.64
CA ALA A 90 12.94 5.78 -2.70
C ALA A 90 11.88 6.86 -2.42
N GLU A 91 12.29 8.00 -1.87
CA GLU A 91 11.42 9.15 -1.54
C GLU A 91 10.65 9.70 -2.74
N SER A 92 11.22 9.61 -3.95
CA SER A 92 10.67 10.21 -5.18
C SER A 92 9.31 9.65 -5.62
N VAL A 93 8.87 8.54 -5.04
CA VAL A 93 7.60 7.88 -5.36
C VAL A 93 6.49 8.22 -4.36
N TRP A 94 6.86 8.67 -3.15
CA TRP A 94 5.95 8.81 -2.00
C TRP A 94 5.76 10.25 -1.52
N SER A 95 6.38 11.22 -2.21
CA SER A 95 6.35 12.66 -1.90
C SER A 95 5.31 13.43 -2.70
#